data_AF-A0A1A5ZWX6-F1
#
_entry.id   AF-A0A1A5ZWX6-F1
#
_cell.length_a   1.000
_cell.length_b   1.000
_cell.length_c   1.000
_cell.angle_alpha   90.00
_cell.angle_beta   90.00
_cell.angle_gamma   90.00
#
_symmetry.space_group_name_H-M   'P 1'
#
loop_
_entity.id
_entity.type
_entity.pdbx_description
1 polymer ?
#
loop_
_entity_poly.entity_id
_entity_poly.type
_entity_poly.pdbx_seq_one_letter_code
_entity_poly.pdbx_strand_id
1 'polypeptide(L)'
;MGYIQIPLYELVSRLPTPHPKNGMDAFIGIGAVHLMILAHLTPHTGGWRLFRMGIVTPLCLAAFGYIVVAQIEKDDLTHWGTCVLMCIYSMRVLEYFVFFPAEENCHRVVPRSQVHPRGTSSSLKIPLSNGHSHSASGGTPTKHTIEKVDEEEVLIAEPVPAPFTWKKLYWSWSLLWSYRGIGWNYQCPLPSESTRHPYSRKSSRLAWGYATIRYYAIGYIIDDFFRSIRNIYGKEFFAGNIPYTNLTQFERGLYSTAVVIRVWFGLIHSWTITAVIFVTIGGVLGWNDEIFAPWGWPPMFGSLGQLWKHPGLSTMWSKTWHGYNRRWLYVLGWIGIGENILGLTHTGISSHPNLYPSDKITNSSNASGQISPTHPISTSSFSSSSSSSSTSPNLPTRRMSTRLMIENLIKSFLTFLLSGFNHDVGSFALILKNNRPQLGQTTYLTDIFRLTPFFVVQPIGLAVEAFFKTNYRKTKTRFRVFKGKEPNWSVFVERLIGFIWTWTWLGWTARFFVEGMVQLGSYRRDGDRELYWSLFGGLIWGKWYI
;
A
#
# COMPACT_ATOMS: atom_id res chain seq x y z
N MET A 1 21.02 33.43 2.06
CA MET A 1 21.86 32.42 1.39
C MET A 1 21.22 32.10 0.05
N GLY A 2 21.89 32.39 -1.07
CA GLY A 2 21.40 31.95 -2.37
C GLY A 2 21.50 30.43 -2.46
N TYR A 3 20.40 29.75 -2.78
CA TYR A 3 20.43 28.32 -3.04
C TYR A 3 21.13 28.08 -4.39
N ILE A 4 21.99 27.07 -4.49
CA ILE A 4 22.61 26.68 -5.76
C ILE A 4 21.49 26.25 -6.71
N GLN A 5 21.31 27.01 -7.78
CA GLN A 5 20.32 26.73 -8.81
C GLN A 5 21.01 26.01 -9.96
N ILE A 6 20.76 24.70 -10.10
CA ILE A 6 21.26 23.90 -11.22
C ILE A 6 20.22 23.96 -12.34
N PRO A 7 20.50 24.63 -13.47
CA PRO A 7 19.57 24.71 -14.58
C PRO A 7 19.49 23.37 -15.31
N LEU A 8 18.30 23.02 -15.79
CA LEU A 8 18.04 21.72 -16.45
C LEU A 8 17.91 21.82 -17.97
N TYR A 9 18.15 22.98 -18.59
CA TYR A 9 17.94 23.18 -20.03
C TYR A 9 18.74 22.19 -20.89
N GLU A 10 19.98 21.86 -20.51
CA GLU A 10 20.83 20.93 -21.25
C GLU A 10 20.33 19.48 -21.15
N LEU A 11 19.80 19.09 -19.99
CA LEU A 11 19.18 17.78 -19.82
C LEU A 11 17.90 17.70 -20.65
N VAL A 12 17.03 18.72 -20.52
CA VAL A 12 15.73 18.77 -21.19
C VAL A 12 15.87 18.82 -22.70
N SER A 13 16.88 19.52 -23.23
CA SER A 13 17.11 19.61 -24.69
C SER A 13 17.56 18.29 -25.33
N ARG A 14 18.04 17.33 -24.52
CA ARG A 14 18.42 15.98 -24.97
C ARG A 14 17.30 14.95 -24.85
N LEU A 15 16.17 15.31 -24.24
CA LEU A 15 15.03 14.41 -24.10
C LEU A 15 14.26 14.27 -25.43
N PRO A 16 13.58 13.14 -25.65
CA PRO A 16 12.64 13.01 -26.76
C PRO A 16 11.62 14.15 -26.78
N THR A 17 11.23 14.58 -27.99
CA THR A 17 10.21 15.61 -28.13
C THR A 17 8.87 15.13 -27.56
N PRO A 18 8.26 15.87 -26.61
CA PRO A 18 6.98 15.48 -26.05
C PRO A 18 5.85 15.52 -27.09
N HIS A 19 4.96 14.53 -27.05
CA HIS A 19 3.82 14.41 -27.95
C HIS A 19 2.54 14.01 -27.18
N PRO A 20 1.35 14.30 -27.74
CA PRO A 20 0.11 13.77 -27.19
C PRO A 20 0.14 12.24 -27.13
N LYS A 21 -0.44 11.67 -26.08
CA LYS A 21 -0.59 10.22 -25.92
C LYS A 21 -1.22 9.59 -27.17
N ASN A 22 -0.63 8.49 -27.63
CA ASN A 22 -1.14 7.71 -28.75
C ASN A 22 -1.08 6.19 -28.44
N GLY A 23 -1.49 5.36 -29.39
CA GLY A 23 -1.51 3.91 -29.21
C GLY A 23 -0.12 3.29 -28.98
N MET A 24 0.94 3.87 -29.55
CA MET A 24 2.30 3.37 -29.40
C MET A 24 2.78 3.48 -27.95
N ASP A 25 2.43 4.54 -27.24
CA ASP A 25 2.76 4.68 -25.81
C ASP A 25 2.17 3.53 -24.97
N ALA A 26 0.92 3.17 -25.26
CA ALA A 26 0.27 2.03 -24.63
C ALA A 26 0.98 0.72 -24.97
N PHE A 27 1.36 0.50 -26.24
CA PHE A 27 2.13 -0.67 -26.65
C PHE A 27 3.50 -0.75 -25.98
N ILE A 28 4.22 0.38 -25.85
CA ILE A 28 5.53 0.43 -25.18
C ILE A 28 5.37 0.08 -23.69
N GLY A 29 4.40 0.69 -23.00
CA GLY A 29 4.18 0.45 -21.58
C GLY A 29 3.72 -0.98 -21.28
N ILE A 30 2.70 -1.45 -22.00
CA ILE A 30 2.20 -2.82 -21.87
C ILE A 30 3.25 -3.83 -22.31
N GLY A 31 3.99 -3.55 -23.38
CA GLY A 31 5.08 -4.37 -23.89
C GLY A 31 6.20 -4.54 -22.87
N ALA A 32 6.61 -3.46 -22.20
CA ALA A 32 7.61 -3.51 -21.12
C ALA A 32 7.12 -4.35 -19.93
N VAL A 33 5.86 -4.19 -19.51
CA VAL A 33 5.23 -5.02 -18.48
C VAL A 33 5.24 -6.50 -18.88
N HIS A 34 4.87 -6.84 -20.12
CA HIS A 34 4.89 -8.22 -20.60
C HIS A 34 6.31 -8.77 -20.73
N LEU A 35 7.28 -7.95 -21.15
CA LEU A 35 8.68 -8.33 -21.17
C LEU A 35 9.18 -8.69 -19.77
N MET A 36 8.78 -7.96 -18.72
CA MET A 36 9.08 -8.35 -17.34
C MET A 36 8.50 -9.73 -16.98
N ILE A 37 7.25 -9.98 -17.34
CA ILE A 37 6.58 -11.27 -17.08
C ILE A 37 7.30 -12.42 -17.79
N LEU A 38 7.63 -12.23 -19.08
CA LEU A 38 8.33 -13.21 -19.89
C LEU A 38 9.76 -13.45 -19.39
N ALA A 39 10.46 -12.40 -18.96
CA ALA A 39 11.78 -12.53 -18.37
C ALA A 39 11.77 -13.37 -17.09
N HIS A 40 10.71 -13.32 -16.29
CA HIS A 40 10.54 -14.21 -15.13
C HIS A 40 10.28 -15.67 -15.50
N LEU A 41 9.88 -16.01 -16.74
CA LEU A 41 9.73 -17.40 -17.16
C LEU A 41 11.07 -18.14 -17.24
N THR A 42 12.16 -17.41 -17.44
CA THR A 42 13.48 -17.99 -17.62
C THR A 42 13.99 -18.61 -16.30
N PRO A 43 14.91 -19.59 -16.33
CA PRO A 43 15.46 -20.16 -15.11
C PRO A 43 16.32 -19.14 -14.35
N HIS A 44 16.35 -19.25 -13.02
CA HIS A 44 17.17 -18.40 -12.16
C HIS A 44 18.62 -18.90 -12.05
N THR A 45 19.32 -18.94 -13.19
CA THR A 45 20.74 -19.31 -13.29
C THR A 45 21.60 -18.07 -13.52
N GLY A 46 22.93 -18.17 -13.32
CA GLY A 46 23.85 -17.03 -13.46
C GLY A 46 23.73 -16.29 -14.81
N GLY A 47 23.68 -17.04 -15.93
CA GLY A 47 23.55 -16.44 -17.27
C GLY A 47 22.23 -15.68 -17.47
N TRP A 48 21.11 -16.25 -17.02
CA TRP A 48 19.80 -15.60 -17.14
C TRP A 48 19.64 -14.42 -16.17
N ARG A 49 20.27 -14.45 -14.99
CA ARG A 49 20.36 -13.29 -14.10
C ARG A 49 21.09 -12.13 -14.77
N LEU A 50 22.24 -12.40 -15.40
CA LEU A 50 22.99 -11.41 -16.16
C LEU A 50 22.18 -10.87 -17.35
N PHE A 51 21.44 -11.73 -18.07
CA PHE A 51 20.53 -11.29 -19.12
C PHE A 51 19.44 -10.33 -18.60
N ARG A 52 18.79 -10.68 -17.49
CA ARG A 52 17.75 -9.82 -16.90
C ARG A 52 18.33 -8.48 -16.44
N MET A 53 19.47 -8.50 -15.73
CA MET A 53 20.12 -7.29 -15.23
C MET A 53 20.70 -6.41 -16.34
N GLY A 54 21.38 -7.02 -17.31
CA GLY A 54 22.16 -6.31 -18.33
C GLY A 54 21.38 -5.94 -19.59
N ILE A 55 20.26 -6.63 -19.89
CA ILE A 55 19.48 -6.39 -21.10
C ILE A 55 18.04 -6.00 -20.76
N VAL A 56 17.31 -6.86 -20.04
CA VAL A 56 15.87 -6.61 -19.79
C VAL A 56 15.66 -5.36 -18.94
N THR A 57 16.44 -5.18 -17.89
CA THR A 57 16.34 -4.02 -17.00
C THR A 57 16.53 -2.70 -17.75
N PRO A 58 17.64 -2.46 -18.49
CA PRO A 58 17.80 -1.24 -19.28
C PRO A 58 16.67 -1.01 -20.28
N LEU A 59 16.18 -2.05 -20.96
CA LEU A 59 15.08 -1.93 -21.92
C LEU A 59 13.78 -1.48 -21.25
N CYS A 60 13.39 -2.10 -20.13
CA CYS A 60 12.19 -1.72 -19.40
C CYS A 60 12.32 -0.32 -18.80
N LEU A 61 13.48 0.03 -18.23
CA LEU A 61 13.72 1.38 -17.69
C LEU A 61 13.69 2.45 -18.80
N ALA A 62 14.23 2.16 -19.98
CA ALA A 62 14.15 3.05 -21.13
C ALA A 62 12.70 3.20 -21.62
N ALA A 63 11.92 2.12 -21.67
CA ALA A 63 10.51 2.15 -22.06
C ALA A 63 9.64 2.99 -21.10
N PHE A 64 9.74 2.74 -19.79
CA PHE A 64 9.00 3.53 -18.79
C PHE A 64 9.50 4.97 -18.72
N GLY A 65 10.82 5.18 -18.83
CA GLY A 65 11.42 6.51 -18.90
C GLY A 65 10.95 7.30 -20.11
N TYR A 66 10.85 6.66 -21.28
CA TYR A 66 10.31 7.24 -22.50
C TYR A 66 8.87 7.74 -22.28
N ILE A 67 7.99 6.92 -21.69
CA ILE A 67 6.61 7.32 -21.39
C ILE A 67 6.57 8.54 -20.46
N VAL A 68 7.44 8.58 -19.44
CA VAL A 68 7.52 9.72 -18.50
C VAL A 68 7.89 11.03 -19.20
N VAL A 69 8.83 10.99 -20.15
CA VAL A 69 9.39 12.21 -20.77
C VAL A 69 8.73 12.62 -22.07
N ALA A 70 8.20 11.66 -22.85
CA ALA A 70 7.68 11.88 -24.19
C ALA A 70 6.15 11.96 -24.24
N GLN A 71 5.45 11.15 -23.46
CA GLN A 71 3.99 11.13 -23.49
C GLN A 71 3.42 12.38 -22.81
N ILE A 72 2.35 12.97 -23.35
CA ILE A 72 1.54 14.00 -22.68
C ILE A 72 0.09 13.53 -22.59
N GLU A 73 -0.42 13.36 -21.38
CA GLU A 73 -1.86 13.16 -21.14
C GLU A 73 -2.61 14.50 -21.26
N LYS A 74 -3.90 14.44 -21.64
CA LYS A 74 -4.77 15.62 -21.72
C LYS A 74 -4.93 16.31 -20.36
N ASP A 75 -5.30 15.54 -19.34
CA ASP A 75 -5.45 16.02 -17.95
C ASP A 75 -4.12 15.99 -17.19
N ASP A 76 -3.77 17.08 -16.51
CA ASP A 76 -2.49 17.19 -15.79
C ASP A 76 -2.37 16.22 -14.63
N LEU A 77 -3.45 16.01 -13.87
CA LEU A 77 -3.37 15.12 -12.73
C LEU A 77 -3.27 13.64 -13.19
N THR A 78 -3.96 13.30 -14.27
CA THR A 78 -3.76 12.01 -14.95
C THR A 78 -2.33 11.88 -15.47
N HIS A 79 -1.77 12.93 -16.08
CA HIS A 79 -0.37 12.97 -16.53
C HIS A 79 0.61 12.65 -15.39
N TRP A 80 0.46 13.37 -14.28
CA TRP A 80 1.24 13.18 -13.06
C TRP A 80 1.10 11.75 -12.53
N GLY A 81 -0.14 11.26 -12.40
CA GLY A 81 -0.41 9.91 -11.89
C GLY A 81 0.16 8.79 -12.76
N THR A 82 0.05 8.91 -14.10
CA THR A 82 0.64 7.96 -15.05
C THR A 82 2.17 7.91 -14.90
N CYS A 83 2.83 9.07 -14.78
CA CYS A 83 4.29 9.12 -14.60
C CYS A 83 4.75 8.54 -13.26
N VAL A 84 3.98 8.79 -12.18
CA VAL A 84 4.19 8.16 -10.88
C VAL A 84 4.05 6.63 -11.01
N LEU A 85 3.07 6.14 -11.76
CA LEU A 85 2.90 4.70 -12.02
C LEU A 85 4.08 4.11 -12.81
N MET A 86 4.57 4.81 -13.84
CA MET A 86 5.76 4.37 -14.60
C MET A 86 6.99 4.28 -13.70
N CYS A 87 7.17 5.23 -12.77
CA CYS A 87 8.25 5.16 -11.79
C CYS A 87 8.11 3.93 -10.86
N ILE A 88 6.89 3.60 -10.41
CA ILE A 88 6.65 2.37 -9.64
C ILE A 88 7.08 1.13 -10.43
N TYR A 89 6.73 1.05 -11.71
CA TYR A 89 7.16 -0.08 -12.56
C TYR A 89 8.67 -0.13 -12.73
N SER A 90 9.34 1.02 -12.95
CA SER A 90 10.80 1.09 -12.96
C SER A 90 11.43 0.56 -11.67
N MET A 91 10.86 0.91 -10.51
CA MET A 91 11.32 0.39 -9.21
C MET A 91 11.05 -1.11 -9.08
N ARG A 92 9.98 -1.66 -9.66
CA ARG A 92 9.74 -3.11 -9.71
C ARG A 92 10.73 -3.85 -10.58
N VAL A 93 11.14 -3.28 -11.72
CA VAL A 93 12.21 -3.84 -12.56
C VAL A 93 13.50 -3.97 -11.74
N LEU A 94 13.88 -2.89 -11.05
CA LEU A 94 15.06 -2.88 -10.19
C LEU A 94 14.94 -3.87 -9.02
N GLU A 95 13.78 -3.91 -8.36
CA GLU A 95 13.49 -4.89 -7.30
C GLU A 95 13.66 -6.31 -7.82
N TYR A 96 12.93 -6.71 -8.88
CA TYR A 96 12.84 -8.11 -9.28
C TYR A 96 14.01 -8.64 -10.09
N PHE A 97 14.78 -7.78 -10.75
CA PHE A 97 15.88 -8.23 -11.61
C PHE A 97 17.25 -7.89 -11.06
N VAL A 98 17.38 -6.87 -10.19
CA VAL A 98 18.69 -6.39 -9.72
C VAL A 98 18.87 -6.66 -8.24
N PHE A 99 18.05 -6.08 -7.38
CA PHE A 99 18.32 -6.04 -5.94
C PHE A 99 17.73 -7.22 -5.17
N PHE A 100 16.54 -7.67 -5.56
CA PHE A 100 15.76 -8.70 -4.88
C PHE A 100 15.12 -9.67 -5.89
N PRO A 101 15.93 -10.51 -6.56
CA PRO A 101 15.42 -11.48 -7.51
C PRO A 101 14.22 -12.25 -6.97
N ALA A 102 13.11 -12.20 -7.69
CA ALA A 102 11.83 -12.62 -7.15
C ALA A 102 11.81 -14.12 -6.81
N GLU A 103 12.54 -14.95 -7.56
CA GLU A 103 12.63 -16.39 -7.31
C GLU A 103 13.29 -16.75 -5.98
N GLU A 104 14.18 -15.89 -5.46
CA GLU A 104 14.86 -16.11 -4.18
C GLU A 104 14.11 -15.44 -3.02
N ASN A 105 13.47 -14.30 -3.31
CA ASN A 105 13.00 -13.39 -2.28
C ASN A 105 11.47 -13.37 -2.13
N CYS A 106 10.73 -13.64 -3.19
CA CYS A 106 9.27 -13.55 -3.21
C CYS A 106 8.64 -14.94 -3.34
N HIS A 107 7.71 -15.25 -2.44
CA HIS A 107 6.91 -16.46 -2.54
C HIS A 107 5.45 -16.17 -2.26
N ARG A 108 4.58 -16.85 -2.99
CA ARG A 108 3.15 -16.84 -2.71
C ARG A 108 2.90 -17.65 -1.44
N VAL A 109 1.93 -17.23 -0.67
CA VAL A 109 1.53 -17.85 0.58
C VAL A 109 0.20 -18.57 0.34
N VAL A 110 0.25 -19.90 0.37
CA VAL A 110 -0.88 -20.78 0.06
C VAL A 110 -1.23 -21.65 1.26
N PRO A 111 -2.50 -22.00 1.45
CA PRO A 111 -2.90 -23.02 2.40
C PRO A 111 -2.13 -24.33 2.24
N ARG A 112 -1.72 -24.93 3.36
CA ARG A 112 -1.08 -26.25 3.39
C ARG A 112 -1.95 -27.31 2.72
N SER A 113 -3.27 -27.18 2.85
CA SER A 113 -4.28 -28.03 2.22
C SER A 113 -4.19 -28.04 0.68
N GLN A 114 -3.72 -26.96 0.06
CA GLN A 114 -3.58 -26.86 -1.40
C GLN A 114 -2.31 -27.54 -1.94
N VAL A 115 -1.22 -27.53 -1.18
CA VAL A 115 0.07 -28.11 -1.61
C VAL A 115 0.14 -29.60 -1.27
N HIS A 116 -0.39 -29.96 -0.11
CA HIS A 116 -0.52 -31.34 0.33
C HIS A 116 -1.99 -31.62 0.52
N PRO A 117 -2.73 -31.99 -0.56
CA PRO A 117 -4.07 -32.52 -0.41
C PRO A 117 -3.94 -33.63 0.64
N ARG A 118 -4.66 -33.51 1.77
CA ARG A 118 -4.70 -34.61 2.75
C ARG A 118 -5.17 -35.81 1.95
N GLY A 119 -4.23 -36.69 1.58
CA GLY A 119 -4.52 -37.90 0.84
C GLY A 119 -5.63 -38.55 1.64
N THR A 120 -6.76 -38.78 0.97
CA THR A 120 -8.05 -39.17 1.56
C THR A 120 -7.72 -40.19 2.62
N SER A 121 -7.62 -39.72 3.88
CA SER A 121 -7.28 -40.60 4.97
C SER A 121 -8.56 -41.37 5.08
N SER A 122 -8.60 -42.53 4.41
CA SER A 122 -9.57 -43.56 4.64
C SER A 122 -9.63 -43.59 6.14
N SER A 123 -10.73 -43.10 6.71
CA SER A 123 -10.94 -43.23 8.13
C SER A 123 -10.89 -44.73 8.32
N LEU A 124 -9.72 -45.24 8.73
CA LEU A 124 -9.61 -46.46 9.47
C LEU A 124 -10.63 -46.20 10.56
N LYS A 125 -11.84 -46.74 10.34
CA LYS A 125 -12.89 -46.77 11.34
C LYS A 125 -12.17 -47.46 12.48
N ILE A 126 -11.68 -46.67 13.44
CA ILE A 126 -11.22 -47.22 14.70
C ILE A 126 -12.43 -48.04 15.13
N PRO A 127 -12.31 -49.38 15.19
CA PRO A 127 -13.44 -50.19 15.58
C PRO A 127 -13.84 -49.67 16.95
N LEU A 128 -15.04 -49.09 17.04
CA LEU A 128 -15.66 -48.82 18.33
C LEU A 128 -15.67 -50.18 19.02
N SER A 129 -14.77 -50.37 19.97
CA SER A 129 -14.78 -51.55 20.82
C SER A 129 -16.14 -51.54 21.50
N ASN A 130 -16.96 -52.53 21.16
CA ASN A 130 -18.24 -52.80 21.79
C ASN A 130 -18.01 -53.10 23.28
N GLY A 131 -17.96 -52.04 24.09
CA GLY A 131 -18.12 -52.13 25.54
C GLY A 131 -19.61 -52.09 25.84
N HIS A 132 -20.23 -53.26 25.97
CA HIS A 132 -21.53 -53.40 26.60
C HIS A 132 -21.44 -52.94 28.07
N SER A 133 -22.13 -51.86 28.40
CA SER A 133 -22.65 -51.66 29.76
C SER A 133 -24.06 -51.07 29.69
N HIS A 134 -25.00 -51.91 30.11
CA HIS A 134 -26.37 -51.55 30.39
C HIS A 134 -26.42 -50.51 31.52
N SER A 135 -27.04 -49.37 31.26
CA SER A 135 -27.86 -48.69 32.27
C SER A 135 -28.87 -47.77 31.59
N ALA A 136 -30.14 -48.10 31.81
CA ALA A 136 -31.28 -47.33 31.36
C ALA A 136 -31.45 -46.09 32.26
N SER A 137 -31.35 -44.90 31.69
CA SER A 137 -32.08 -43.72 32.20
C SER A 137 -32.37 -42.75 31.05
N GLY A 138 -33.63 -42.32 30.97
CA GLY A 138 -34.16 -41.49 29.88
C GLY A 138 -33.65 -40.05 29.94
N GLY A 139 -32.59 -39.77 29.19
CA GLY A 139 -32.07 -38.43 28.94
C GLY A 139 -32.34 -37.98 27.52
N THR A 140 -32.97 -36.82 27.37
CA THR A 140 -33.28 -36.13 26.11
C THR A 140 -32.02 -35.97 25.23
N PRO A 141 -32.08 -36.25 23.91
CA PRO A 141 -30.91 -36.18 23.03
C PRO A 141 -30.49 -34.73 22.79
N THR A 142 -29.53 -34.24 23.58
CA THR A 142 -28.80 -33.01 23.29
C THR A 142 -27.99 -33.22 22.01
N LYS A 143 -28.45 -32.64 20.90
CA LYS A 143 -27.66 -32.48 19.67
C LYS A 143 -26.39 -31.71 20.03
N HIS A 144 -25.31 -32.42 20.33
CA HIS A 144 -23.96 -31.84 20.35
C HIS A 144 -23.61 -31.49 18.90
N THR A 145 -23.97 -30.28 18.49
CA THR A 145 -23.38 -29.64 17.32
C THR A 145 -21.90 -29.53 17.64
N ILE A 146 -21.10 -30.43 17.07
CA ILE A 146 -19.64 -30.29 17.06
C ILE A 146 -19.39 -29.00 16.27
N GLU A 147 -19.23 -27.88 16.99
CA GLU A 147 -18.65 -26.68 16.41
C GLU A 147 -17.30 -27.11 15.86
N LYS A 148 -17.23 -27.22 14.53
CA LYS A 148 -15.96 -27.31 13.82
C LYS A 148 -15.22 -26.05 14.21
N VAL A 149 -14.36 -26.17 15.21
CA VAL A 149 -13.31 -25.19 15.48
C VAL A 149 -12.62 -25.01 14.13
N ASP A 150 -12.78 -23.83 13.54
CA ASP A 150 -12.14 -23.48 12.27
C ASP A 150 -10.63 -23.63 12.52
N GLU A 151 -10.07 -24.82 12.24
CA GLU A 151 -8.63 -25.08 12.32
C GLU A 151 -7.97 -23.99 11.47
N GLU A 152 -7.21 -23.12 12.14
CA GLU A 152 -6.55 -22.01 11.49
C GLU A 152 -5.69 -22.56 10.35
N GLU A 153 -6.08 -22.25 9.12
CA GLU A 153 -5.51 -22.84 7.93
C GLU A 153 -4.04 -22.45 7.83
N VAL A 154 -3.14 -23.38 8.16
CA VAL A 154 -1.69 -23.15 8.15
C VAL A 154 -1.26 -22.78 6.74
N LEU A 155 -0.70 -21.58 6.60
CA LEU A 155 -0.18 -21.07 5.34
C LEU A 155 1.30 -21.44 5.18
N ILE A 156 1.69 -21.86 3.98
CA ILE A 156 3.06 -22.23 3.62
C ILE A 156 3.50 -21.53 2.34
N ALA A 157 4.81 -21.46 2.12
CA ALA A 157 5.37 -20.90 0.90
C ALA A 157 5.08 -21.82 -0.30
N GLU A 158 4.50 -21.26 -1.36
CA GLU A 158 4.37 -21.96 -2.64
C GLU A 158 5.77 -22.09 -3.27
N PRO A 159 6.19 -23.30 -3.68
CA PRO A 159 7.45 -23.45 -4.39
C PRO A 159 7.40 -22.70 -5.72
N VAL A 160 8.52 -22.08 -6.09
CA VAL A 160 8.66 -21.38 -7.38
C VAL A 160 8.44 -22.40 -8.51
N PRO A 161 7.49 -22.16 -9.44
CA PRO A 161 7.25 -23.10 -10.53
C PRO A 161 8.46 -23.27 -11.46
N ALA A 162 8.53 -24.42 -12.14
CA ALA A 162 9.58 -24.70 -13.11
C ALA A 162 9.58 -23.66 -14.26
N PRO A 163 10.75 -23.31 -14.81
CA PRO A 163 10.88 -22.31 -15.87
C PRO A 163 10.11 -22.73 -17.13
N PHE A 164 9.71 -21.74 -17.94
CA PHE A 164 9.00 -21.93 -19.22
C PHE A 164 7.71 -22.76 -19.12
N THR A 165 7.07 -22.78 -17.96
CA THR A 165 5.77 -23.44 -17.76
C THR A 165 4.64 -22.43 -17.69
N TRP A 166 3.41 -22.86 -18.01
CA TRP A 166 2.20 -22.06 -17.78
C TRP A 166 2.02 -21.69 -16.31
N LYS A 167 2.38 -22.59 -15.39
CA LYS A 167 2.36 -22.31 -13.95
C LYS A 167 3.31 -21.17 -13.59
N LYS A 168 4.50 -21.11 -14.20
CA LYS A 168 5.44 -20.00 -14.01
C LYS A 168 4.93 -18.71 -14.63
N LEU A 169 4.30 -18.75 -15.80
CA LEU A 169 3.67 -17.58 -16.40
C LEU A 169 2.61 -16.99 -15.47
N TYR A 170 1.74 -17.85 -14.95
CA TYR A 170 0.72 -17.47 -13.98
C TYR A 170 1.32 -16.85 -12.71
N TRP A 171 2.37 -17.48 -12.17
CA TRP A 171 3.11 -16.97 -11.01
C TRP A 171 3.70 -15.58 -11.27
N SER A 172 4.37 -15.39 -12.41
CA SER A 172 4.97 -14.12 -12.81
C SER A 172 3.93 -13.03 -13.03
N TRP A 173 2.79 -13.39 -13.63
CA TRP A 173 1.68 -12.48 -13.85
C TRP A 173 1.09 -12.00 -12.52
N SER A 174 0.76 -12.92 -11.60
CA SER A 174 0.25 -12.56 -10.28
C SER A 174 1.27 -11.75 -9.46
N LEU A 175 2.57 -12.06 -9.55
CA LEU A 175 3.61 -11.27 -8.88
C LEU A 175 3.60 -9.80 -9.32
N LEU A 176 3.49 -9.56 -10.64
CA LEU A 176 3.55 -8.21 -11.20
C LEU A 176 2.29 -7.41 -10.91
N TRP A 177 1.12 -8.05 -10.99
CA TRP A 177 -0.17 -7.39 -10.73
C TRP A 177 -0.53 -7.30 -9.24
N SER A 178 0.15 -8.04 -8.37
CA SER A 178 0.00 -7.91 -6.91
C SER A 178 0.81 -6.73 -6.35
N TYR A 179 0.39 -5.51 -6.70
CA TYR A 179 1.04 -4.26 -6.26
C TYR A 179 1.23 -4.19 -4.74
N ARG A 180 0.25 -4.71 -4.00
CA ARG A 180 0.22 -4.71 -2.53
C ARG A 180 0.80 -5.98 -1.91
N GLY A 181 1.22 -6.94 -2.72
CA GLY A 181 1.73 -8.24 -2.30
C GLY A 181 0.69 -9.09 -1.59
N ILE A 182 -0.60 -8.96 -1.93
CA ILE A 182 -1.65 -9.73 -1.25
C ILE A 182 -1.49 -11.20 -1.59
N GLY A 183 -1.44 -12.06 -0.58
CA GLY A 183 -1.10 -13.47 -0.80
C GLY A 183 0.38 -13.72 -1.07
N TRP A 184 1.26 -12.75 -0.89
CA TRP A 184 2.72 -12.89 -0.98
C TRP A 184 3.39 -12.57 0.35
N ASN A 185 4.63 -13.01 0.53
CA ASN A 185 5.39 -12.83 1.77
C ASN A 185 5.68 -11.37 2.16
N TYR A 186 5.73 -10.46 1.19
CA TYR A 186 5.86 -9.01 1.42
C TYR A 186 4.53 -8.27 1.31
N GLN A 187 3.44 -8.88 1.79
CA GLN A 187 2.12 -8.26 1.84
C GLN A 187 2.15 -6.99 2.70
N CYS A 188 1.57 -5.89 2.19
CA CYS A 188 1.40 -4.70 3.01
C CYS A 188 0.43 -5.00 4.19
N PRO A 189 0.67 -4.47 5.40
CA PRO A 189 -0.25 -4.66 6.52
C PRO A 189 -1.66 -4.19 6.14
N LEU A 190 -2.62 -5.11 6.19
CA LEU A 190 -4.03 -4.80 5.97
C LEU A 190 -4.73 -4.52 7.30
N PRO A 191 -5.69 -3.60 7.34
CA PRO A 191 -6.59 -3.49 8.48
C PRO A 191 -7.46 -4.74 8.57
N SER A 192 -7.90 -5.11 9.78
CA SER A 192 -8.70 -6.33 10.01
C SER A 192 -10.03 -6.34 9.25
N GLU A 193 -10.57 -5.16 8.93
CA GLU A 193 -11.79 -5.03 8.12
C GLU A 193 -11.55 -5.41 6.65
N SER A 194 -10.31 -5.31 6.16
CA SER A 194 -9.90 -5.72 4.81
C SER A 194 -9.59 -7.21 4.69
N THR A 195 -9.63 -7.98 5.78
CA THR A 195 -9.41 -9.44 5.76
C THR A 195 -10.66 -10.25 6.11
N ARG A 196 -11.77 -9.57 6.39
CA ARG A 196 -13.07 -10.16 6.72
C ARG A 196 -14.00 -10.12 5.51
N HIS A 197 -15.10 -10.87 5.56
CA HIS A 197 -16.15 -10.80 4.54
C HIS A 197 -16.57 -9.32 4.31
N PRO A 198 -16.65 -8.85 3.05
CA PRO A 198 -16.63 -9.58 1.78
C PRO A 198 -15.26 -9.65 1.07
N TYR A 199 -14.16 -9.54 1.80
CA TYR A 199 -12.78 -9.57 1.28
C TYR A 199 -11.95 -10.78 1.77
N SER A 200 -12.60 -11.76 2.40
CA SER A 200 -11.94 -13.01 2.82
C SER A 200 -11.91 -14.04 1.69
N ARG A 201 -11.05 -15.06 1.80
CA ARG A 201 -10.97 -16.18 0.82
C ARG A 201 -12.32 -16.90 0.61
N LYS A 202 -13.20 -16.87 1.61
CA LYS A 202 -14.55 -17.46 1.58
C LYS A 202 -15.63 -16.50 1.02
N SER A 203 -15.26 -15.29 0.61
CA SER A 203 -16.22 -14.27 0.19
C SER A 203 -16.74 -14.53 -1.23
N SER A 204 -18.04 -14.31 -1.43
CA SER A 204 -18.64 -14.43 -2.76
C SER A 204 -18.33 -13.20 -3.62
N ARG A 205 -18.22 -13.41 -4.94
CA ARG A 205 -18.02 -12.31 -5.91
C ARG A 205 -19.15 -11.28 -5.87
N LEU A 206 -20.38 -11.72 -5.64
CA LEU A 206 -21.55 -10.84 -5.54
C LEU A 206 -21.47 -9.92 -4.32
N ALA A 207 -21.18 -10.45 -3.14
CA ALA A 207 -21.06 -9.65 -1.92
C ALA A 207 -19.90 -8.64 -2.02
N TRP A 208 -18.78 -9.08 -2.61
CA TRP A 208 -17.65 -8.21 -2.91
C TRP A 208 -18.00 -7.11 -3.92
N GLY A 209 -18.69 -7.45 -5.00
CA GLY A 209 -19.10 -6.51 -6.04
C GLY A 209 -20.02 -5.43 -5.48
N TYR A 210 -21.00 -5.81 -4.65
CA TYR A 210 -21.88 -4.86 -3.97
C TYR A 210 -21.11 -3.91 -3.06
N ALA A 211 -20.20 -4.43 -2.22
CA ALA A 211 -19.39 -3.60 -1.33
C ALA A 211 -18.46 -2.65 -2.09
N THR A 212 -17.85 -3.13 -3.18
CA THR A 212 -16.93 -2.37 -4.02
C THR A 212 -17.64 -1.26 -4.78
N ILE A 213 -18.77 -1.57 -5.43
CA ILE A 213 -19.57 -0.58 -6.17
C ILE A 213 -20.14 0.47 -5.22
N ARG A 214 -20.65 0.06 -4.05
CA ARG A 214 -21.12 1.00 -3.02
C ARG A 214 -20.01 1.96 -2.58
N TYR A 215 -18.82 1.44 -2.30
CA TYR A 215 -17.67 2.25 -1.89
C TYR A 215 -17.25 3.24 -3.01
N TYR A 216 -17.22 2.76 -4.26
CA TYR A 216 -16.94 3.58 -5.43
C TYR A 216 -17.98 4.70 -5.62
N ALA A 217 -19.27 4.38 -5.55
CA ALA A 217 -20.35 5.36 -5.73
C ALA A 217 -20.31 6.47 -4.66
N ILE A 218 -20.10 6.09 -3.39
CA ILE A 218 -19.92 7.07 -2.31
C ILE A 218 -18.69 7.94 -2.58
N GLY A 219 -17.57 7.33 -2.99
CA GLY A 219 -16.36 8.07 -3.31
C GLY A 219 -16.53 9.04 -4.47
N TYR A 220 -17.28 8.66 -5.49
CA TYR A 220 -17.59 9.52 -6.63
C TYR A 220 -18.41 10.75 -6.21
N ILE A 221 -19.43 10.56 -5.38
CA ILE A 221 -20.25 11.67 -4.85
C ILE A 221 -19.38 12.64 -4.05
N ILE A 222 -18.47 12.12 -3.21
CA ILE A 222 -17.54 12.95 -2.43
C ILE A 222 -16.57 13.70 -3.35
N ASP A 223 -15.97 13.02 -4.33
CA ASP A 223 -15.07 13.67 -5.30
C ASP A 223 -15.81 14.73 -6.11
N ASP A 224 -17.05 14.48 -6.55
CA ASP A 224 -17.83 15.45 -7.30
C ASP A 224 -18.08 16.75 -6.52
N PHE A 225 -18.38 16.64 -5.22
CA PHE A 225 -18.51 17.79 -4.33
C PHE A 225 -17.20 18.59 -4.24
N PHE A 226 -16.07 17.93 -3.96
CA PHE A 226 -14.78 18.60 -3.82
C PHE A 226 -14.20 19.09 -5.15
N ARG A 227 -14.55 18.43 -6.26
CA ARG A 227 -14.27 18.90 -7.63
C ARG A 227 -15.02 20.19 -7.90
N SER A 228 -16.28 20.29 -7.49
CA SER A 228 -17.08 21.53 -7.60
C SER A 228 -16.44 22.67 -6.81
N ILE A 229 -16.02 22.41 -5.58
CA ILE A 229 -15.28 23.38 -4.76
C ILE A 229 -14.00 23.83 -5.48
N ARG A 230 -13.18 22.89 -5.95
CA ARG A 230 -11.92 23.19 -6.65
C ARG A 230 -12.15 24.05 -7.89
N ASN A 231 -13.13 23.68 -8.70
CA ASN A 231 -13.34 24.22 -10.03
C ASN A 231 -14.15 25.52 -10.06
N ILE A 232 -14.96 25.78 -9.03
CA ILE A 232 -15.83 26.96 -8.95
C ILE A 232 -15.34 27.91 -7.86
N TYR A 233 -15.29 27.45 -6.61
CA TYR A 233 -15.00 28.31 -5.45
C TYR A 233 -13.50 28.60 -5.32
N GLY A 234 -12.65 27.57 -5.40
CA GLY A 234 -11.19 27.67 -5.28
C GLY A 234 -10.45 28.00 -6.58
N LYS A 235 -11.16 28.37 -7.65
CA LYS A 235 -10.60 28.47 -9.02
C LYS A 235 -9.29 29.26 -9.06
N GLU A 236 -9.23 30.42 -8.42
CA GLU A 236 -8.05 31.30 -8.46
C GLU A 236 -6.83 30.68 -7.78
N PHE A 237 -7.04 29.98 -6.66
CA PHE A 237 -5.97 29.24 -6.00
C PHE A 237 -5.47 28.10 -6.90
N PHE A 238 -6.38 27.28 -7.44
CA PHE A 238 -6.01 26.11 -8.25
C PHE A 238 -5.47 26.45 -9.64
N ALA A 239 -5.75 27.65 -10.15
CA ALA A 239 -5.08 28.23 -11.32
C ALA A 239 -3.63 28.66 -11.01
N GLY A 240 -3.28 28.82 -9.74
CA GLY A 240 -1.98 29.31 -9.27
C GLY A 240 -1.90 30.84 -9.13
N ASN A 241 -3.03 31.55 -9.19
CA ASN A 241 -3.08 33.00 -9.09
C ASN A 241 -2.93 33.51 -7.64
N ILE A 242 -3.29 32.66 -6.66
CA ILE A 242 -3.22 32.99 -5.23
C ILE A 242 -2.21 32.06 -4.54
N PRO A 243 -1.17 32.60 -3.87
CA PRO A 243 -0.27 31.80 -3.05
C PRO A 243 -0.99 31.13 -1.87
N TYR A 244 -0.58 29.92 -1.49
CA TYR A 244 -1.17 29.19 -0.36
C TYR A 244 -1.07 29.96 0.98
N THR A 245 -0.02 30.78 1.14
CA THR A 245 0.17 31.65 2.30
C THR A 245 -0.87 32.74 2.43
N ASN A 246 -1.53 33.13 1.35
CA ASN A 246 -2.53 34.20 1.36
C ASN A 246 -3.94 33.69 1.67
N LEU A 247 -4.13 32.37 1.68
CA LEU A 247 -5.39 31.75 2.06
C LEU A 247 -5.65 31.86 3.56
N THR A 248 -6.92 32.02 3.92
CA THR A 248 -7.40 31.87 5.31
C THR A 248 -7.19 30.44 5.80
N GLN A 249 -7.17 30.23 7.11
CA GLN A 249 -7.00 28.87 7.67
C GLN A 249 -8.12 27.92 7.25
N PHE A 250 -9.34 28.44 7.07
CA PHE A 250 -10.47 27.67 6.55
C PHE A 250 -10.24 27.22 5.10
N GLU A 251 -9.87 28.15 4.21
CA GLU A 251 -9.59 27.84 2.80
C GLU A 251 -8.43 26.85 2.67
N ARG A 252 -7.36 27.02 3.46
CA ARG A 252 -6.24 26.06 3.51
C ARG A 252 -6.72 24.65 3.84
N GLY A 253 -7.59 24.51 4.84
CA GLY A 253 -8.18 23.22 5.20
C GLY A 253 -9.06 22.65 4.08
N LEU A 254 -9.93 23.50 3.51
CA LEU A 254 -10.86 23.12 2.45
C LEU A 254 -10.14 22.68 1.16
N TYR A 255 -9.19 23.49 0.67
CA TYR A 255 -8.45 23.22 -0.56
C TYR A 255 -7.49 22.05 -0.41
N SER A 256 -6.85 21.90 0.75
CA SER A 256 -6.04 20.71 1.04
C SER A 256 -6.89 19.44 1.04
N THR A 257 -8.10 19.50 1.60
CA THR A 257 -9.05 18.38 1.56
C THR A 257 -9.46 18.07 0.12
N ALA A 258 -9.73 19.09 -0.71
CA ALA A 258 -10.08 18.89 -2.11
C ALA A 258 -8.98 18.17 -2.91
N VAL A 259 -7.71 18.51 -2.67
CA VAL A 259 -6.54 17.82 -3.25
C VAL A 259 -6.47 16.37 -2.80
N VAL A 260 -6.56 16.13 -1.49
CA VAL A 260 -6.49 14.78 -0.91
C VAL A 260 -7.62 13.89 -1.42
N ILE A 261 -8.84 14.40 -1.48
CA ILE A 261 -10.01 13.68 -2.00
C ILE A 261 -9.83 13.33 -3.48
N ARG A 262 -9.32 14.27 -4.29
CA ARG A 262 -9.10 13.99 -5.72
C ARG A 262 -8.06 12.90 -5.95
N VAL A 263 -6.96 12.91 -5.19
CA VAL A 263 -5.95 11.84 -5.23
C VAL A 263 -6.53 10.53 -4.73
N TRP A 264 -7.22 10.55 -3.59
CA TRP A 264 -7.88 9.39 -3.00
C TRP A 264 -8.86 8.73 -3.97
N PHE A 265 -9.76 9.51 -4.58
CA PHE A 265 -10.76 8.99 -5.51
C PHE A 265 -10.12 8.53 -6.82
N GLY A 266 -9.11 9.25 -7.34
CA GLY A 266 -8.37 8.80 -8.53
C GLY A 266 -7.76 7.41 -8.34
N LEU A 267 -7.19 7.16 -7.15
CA LEU A 267 -6.65 5.85 -6.80
C LEU A 267 -7.75 4.78 -6.62
N ILE A 268 -8.88 5.11 -5.98
CA ILE A 268 -10.04 4.21 -5.89
C ILE A 268 -10.56 3.85 -7.27
N HIS A 269 -10.68 4.84 -8.15
CA HIS A 269 -11.24 4.66 -9.49
C HIS A 269 -10.41 3.67 -10.29
N SER A 270 -9.11 3.90 -10.41
CA SER A 270 -8.21 2.98 -11.10
C SER A 270 -8.19 1.59 -10.48
N TRP A 271 -8.22 1.50 -9.14
CA TRP A 271 -8.25 0.22 -8.43
C TRP A 271 -9.53 -0.56 -8.65
N THR A 272 -10.68 0.09 -8.51
CA THR A 272 -11.99 -0.54 -8.67
C THR A 272 -12.18 -1.03 -10.09
N ILE A 273 -11.82 -0.25 -11.11
CA ILE A 273 -11.90 -0.69 -12.51
C ILE A 273 -11.03 -1.92 -12.73
N THR A 274 -9.77 -1.87 -12.31
CA THR A 274 -8.84 -2.99 -12.47
C THR A 274 -9.35 -4.23 -11.73
N ALA A 275 -9.82 -4.07 -10.49
CA ALA A 275 -10.35 -5.14 -9.68
C ALA A 275 -11.58 -5.81 -10.32
N VAL A 276 -12.53 -5.01 -10.81
CA VAL A 276 -13.74 -5.53 -11.45
C VAL A 276 -13.39 -6.31 -12.72
N ILE A 277 -12.43 -5.83 -13.52
CA ILE A 277 -11.95 -6.55 -14.70
C ILE A 277 -11.42 -7.93 -14.29
N PHE A 278 -10.46 -7.99 -13.37
CA PHE A 278 -9.84 -9.26 -13.00
C PHE A 278 -10.80 -10.21 -12.27
N VAL A 279 -11.62 -9.72 -11.33
CA VAL A 279 -12.59 -10.57 -10.61
C VAL A 279 -13.68 -11.10 -11.56
N THR A 280 -14.10 -10.31 -12.54
CA THR A 280 -15.05 -10.74 -13.58
C THR A 280 -14.44 -11.82 -14.47
N ILE A 281 -13.22 -11.59 -14.99
CA ILE A 281 -12.50 -12.61 -15.77
C ILE A 281 -12.36 -13.90 -14.96
N GLY A 282 -11.98 -13.80 -13.68
CA GLY A 282 -11.91 -14.95 -12.78
C GLY A 282 -13.23 -15.67 -12.59
N GLY A 283 -14.34 -14.92 -12.51
CA GLY A 283 -15.68 -15.50 -12.43
C GLY A 283 -16.08 -16.25 -13.70
N VAL A 284 -15.84 -15.66 -14.88
CA VAL A 284 -16.17 -16.25 -16.19
C VAL A 284 -15.34 -17.50 -16.46
N LEU A 285 -14.04 -17.48 -16.12
CA LEU A 285 -13.11 -18.59 -16.37
C LEU A 285 -13.06 -19.61 -15.22
N GLY A 286 -13.77 -19.38 -14.13
CA GLY A 286 -13.75 -20.24 -12.94
C GLY A 286 -12.43 -20.19 -12.14
N TRP A 287 -11.58 -19.20 -12.38
CA TRP A 287 -10.30 -19.02 -11.68
C TRP A 287 -10.52 -18.37 -10.31
N ASN A 288 -9.95 -18.99 -9.25
CA ASN A 288 -10.15 -18.55 -7.86
C ASN A 288 -8.84 -18.18 -7.14
N ASP A 289 -7.78 -17.99 -7.90
CA ASP A 289 -6.52 -17.50 -7.37
C ASP A 289 -6.59 -16.02 -6.97
N GLU A 290 -5.59 -15.56 -6.22
CA GLU A 290 -5.45 -14.20 -5.67
C GLU A 290 -6.01 -13.10 -6.57
N ILE A 291 -5.38 -12.87 -7.73
CA ILE A 291 -5.75 -11.76 -8.62
C ILE A 291 -7.12 -11.94 -9.27
N PHE A 292 -7.66 -13.15 -9.32
CA PHE A 292 -8.94 -13.47 -9.98
C PHE A 292 -10.10 -13.63 -8.97
N ALA A 293 -9.81 -13.48 -7.68
CA ALA A 293 -10.75 -13.68 -6.60
C ALA A 293 -10.95 -12.40 -5.77
N PRO A 294 -12.15 -12.21 -5.17
CA PRO A 294 -12.47 -11.07 -4.32
C PRO A 294 -11.42 -10.73 -3.24
N TRP A 295 -10.81 -11.76 -2.64
CA TRP A 295 -9.89 -11.60 -1.53
C TRP A 295 -8.52 -11.02 -1.92
N GLY A 296 -8.13 -11.08 -3.20
CA GLY A 296 -6.97 -10.36 -3.72
C GLY A 296 -7.22 -8.87 -3.88
N TRP A 297 -8.49 -8.44 -3.81
CA TRP A 297 -8.92 -7.06 -4.04
C TRP A 297 -9.63 -6.40 -2.84
N PRO A 298 -9.04 -6.40 -1.62
CA PRO A 298 -9.60 -5.64 -0.52
C PRO A 298 -9.53 -4.13 -0.79
N PRO A 299 -10.26 -3.29 -0.03
CA PRO A 299 -10.23 -1.84 -0.20
C PRO A 299 -8.80 -1.30 -0.14
N MET A 300 -8.51 -0.28 -0.95
CA MET A 300 -7.18 0.32 -1.01
C MET A 300 -6.82 1.09 0.27
N PHE A 301 -7.84 1.70 0.87
CA PHE A 301 -7.72 2.53 2.05
C PHE A 301 -8.33 1.77 3.24
N GLY A 302 -7.70 1.89 4.39
CA GLY A 302 -8.30 1.45 5.64
C GLY A 302 -9.43 2.38 6.07
N SER A 303 -10.33 1.89 6.92
CA SER A 303 -11.41 2.72 7.44
C SER A 303 -10.90 3.75 8.44
N LEU A 304 -11.60 4.88 8.52
CA LEU A 304 -11.39 5.85 9.60
C LEU A 304 -11.72 5.25 10.97
N GLY A 305 -12.59 4.24 11.03
CA GLY A 305 -12.86 3.47 12.25
C GLY A 305 -11.61 2.74 12.75
N GLN A 306 -10.81 2.17 11.86
CA GLN A 306 -9.54 1.54 12.22
C GLN A 306 -8.50 2.57 12.70
N LEU A 307 -8.44 3.73 12.04
CA LEU A 307 -7.58 4.84 12.48
C LEU A 307 -8.01 5.35 13.86
N TRP A 308 -9.32 5.46 14.12
CA TRP A 308 -9.84 5.84 15.43
C TRP A 308 -9.52 4.81 16.52
N LYS A 309 -9.62 3.50 16.22
CA LYS A 309 -9.28 2.42 17.16
C LYS A 309 -7.79 2.43 17.53
N HIS A 310 -6.93 2.76 16.57
CA HIS A 310 -5.47 2.80 16.74
C HIS A 310 -4.88 4.11 16.17
N PRO A 311 -5.08 5.25 16.84
CA PRO A 311 -4.73 6.53 16.25
C PRO A 311 -3.24 6.80 16.22
N GLY A 312 -2.84 7.59 15.23
CA GLY A 312 -1.47 7.99 14.98
C GLY A 312 -1.09 7.96 13.50
N LEU A 313 -0.07 8.73 13.18
CA LEU A 313 0.61 8.78 11.89
C LEU A 313 1.13 7.40 11.48
N SER A 314 1.61 6.60 12.43
CA SER A 314 2.08 5.24 12.13
C SER A 314 0.95 4.39 11.54
N THR A 315 -0.25 4.41 12.12
CA THR A 315 -1.41 3.69 11.57
C THR A 315 -1.87 4.30 10.26
N MET A 316 -1.89 5.63 10.15
CA MET A 316 -2.26 6.31 8.91
C MET A 316 -1.37 5.84 7.75
N TRP A 317 -0.05 5.90 7.91
CA TRP A 317 0.89 5.56 6.85
C TRP A 317 1.08 4.06 6.63
N SER A 318 0.86 3.22 7.64
CA SER A 318 1.07 1.76 7.53
C SER A 318 -0.18 0.94 7.21
N LYS A 319 -1.39 1.44 7.52
CA LYS A 319 -2.65 0.68 7.37
C LYS A 319 -3.78 1.46 6.70
N THR A 320 -3.86 2.78 6.88
CA THR A 320 -5.05 3.55 6.45
C THR A 320 -4.91 4.19 5.06
N TRP A 321 -3.81 4.91 4.80
CA TRP A 321 -3.54 5.55 3.51
C TRP A 321 -3.18 4.51 2.43
N HIS A 322 -3.23 4.84 1.13
CA HIS A 322 -3.20 3.84 0.04
C HIS A 322 -2.03 2.84 0.13
N GLY A 323 -2.31 1.60 -0.27
CA GLY A 323 -1.33 0.50 -0.21
C GLY A 323 -0.41 0.35 -1.42
N TYR A 324 -0.65 1.03 -2.56
CA TYR A 324 0.05 0.78 -3.84
C TYR A 324 1.58 0.81 -3.73
N ASN A 325 2.13 1.82 -3.07
CA ASN A 325 3.58 2.03 -3.03
C ASN A 325 4.25 1.24 -1.90
N ARG A 326 3.48 0.74 -0.93
CA ARG A 326 4.03 0.25 0.34
C ARG A 326 4.99 -0.91 0.15
N ARG A 327 4.65 -1.87 -0.70
CA ARG A 327 5.44 -3.09 -0.84
C ARG A 327 6.85 -2.79 -1.36
N TRP A 328 6.97 -2.11 -2.50
CA TRP A 328 8.30 -1.84 -3.06
C TRP A 328 9.10 -0.85 -2.20
N LEU A 329 8.43 0.15 -1.60
CA LEU A 329 9.07 1.07 -0.66
C LEU A 329 9.63 0.34 0.56
N TYR A 330 8.89 -0.66 1.07
CA TYR A 330 9.34 -1.50 2.16
C TYR A 330 10.51 -2.39 1.74
N VAL A 331 10.39 -3.10 0.62
CA VAL A 331 11.46 -4.01 0.14
C VAL A 331 12.74 -3.24 -0.19
N LEU A 332 12.68 -2.16 -0.97
CA LEU A 332 13.86 -1.40 -1.37
C LEU A 332 14.38 -0.48 -0.26
N GLY A 333 13.51 0.35 0.33
CA GLY A 333 13.91 1.35 1.30
C GLY A 333 14.21 0.77 2.67
N TRP A 334 13.29 -0.04 3.19
CA TRP A 334 13.40 -0.55 4.56
C TRP A 334 14.33 -1.76 4.67
N ILE A 335 14.11 -2.79 3.86
CA ILE A 335 14.93 -4.02 3.87
C ILE A 335 16.24 -3.79 3.11
N GLY A 336 16.17 -3.38 1.84
CA GLY A 336 17.35 -3.23 0.99
C GLY A 336 18.36 -2.24 1.52
N ILE A 337 17.99 -0.97 1.58
CA ILE A 337 18.93 0.06 2.01
C ILE A 337 19.09 -0.01 3.54
N GLY A 338 17.99 -0.02 4.29
CA GLY A 338 18.03 0.02 5.75
C GLY A 338 18.72 -1.17 6.41
N GLU A 339 18.29 -2.38 6.09
CA GLU A 339 18.77 -3.60 6.78
C GLU A 339 20.01 -4.18 6.10
N ASN A 340 19.98 -4.37 4.78
CA ASN A 340 21.05 -5.07 4.08
C ASN A 340 22.27 -4.19 3.82
N ILE A 341 22.09 -2.93 3.39
CA ILE A 341 23.23 -2.04 3.07
C ILE A 341 23.76 -1.33 4.31
N LEU A 342 22.87 -0.75 5.14
CA LEU A 342 23.28 0.01 6.33
C LEU A 342 23.43 -0.83 7.60
N GLY A 343 23.05 -2.11 7.57
CA GLY A 343 23.18 -3.02 8.73
C GLY A 343 22.31 -2.62 9.94
N LEU A 344 21.21 -1.88 9.71
CA LEU A 344 20.31 -1.48 10.80
C LEU A 344 19.51 -2.68 11.31
N THR A 345 19.13 -2.70 12.59
CA THR A 345 18.43 -3.85 13.21
C THR A 345 17.17 -4.21 12.43
N HIS A 346 16.94 -5.49 12.14
CA HIS A 346 15.69 -5.95 11.53
C HIS A 346 14.47 -5.51 12.36
N THR A 347 13.55 -4.78 11.71
CA THR A 347 12.36 -4.24 12.37
C THR A 347 11.15 -4.30 11.44
N GLY A 348 9.98 -4.67 11.95
CA GLY A 348 8.74 -4.68 11.18
C GLY A 348 7.99 -6.02 11.22
N ILE A 349 6.73 -5.99 10.79
CA ILE A 349 5.76 -7.09 10.93
C ILE A 349 6.07 -8.30 10.02
N SER A 350 6.94 -8.15 9.01
CA SER A 350 7.43 -9.30 8.25
C SER A 350 8.56 -9.98 9.02
N SER A 351 8.21 -10.77 10.03
CA SER A 351 8.98 -11.98 10.25
C SER A 351 8.94 -12.75 8.93
N HIS A 352 10.06 -12.75 8.21
CA HIS A 352 10.26 -13.59 7.04
C HIS A 352 9.83 -15.02 7.42
N PRO A 353 8.77 -15.58 6.81
CA PRO A 353 8.42 -16.99 7.03
C PRO A 353 9.50 -17.94 6.50
N ASN A 354 10.53 -17.40 5.82
CA ASN A 354 11.55 -18.14 5.07
C ASN A 354 12.70 -18.70 5.88
N LEU A 355 12.81 -18.43 7.18
CA LEU A 355 13.68 -19.24 8.00
C LEU A 355 12.85 -20.41 8.51
N TYR A 356 12.82 -21.48 7.70
CA TYR A 356 12.71 -22.82 8.27
C TYR A 356 13.58 -22.85 9.53
N PRO A 357 13.12 -23.39 10.67
CA PRO A 357 14.05 -23.72 11.73
C PRO A 357 15.10 -24.60 11.08
N SER A 358 16.32 -24.08 10.94
CA SER A 358 17.44 -24.95 10.61
C SER A 358 17.49 -25.93 11.78
N ASP A 359 17.13 -27.20 11.54
CA ASP A 359 17.19 -28.29 12.51
C ASP A 359 18.64 -28.57 13.00
N LYS A 360 19.59 -27.66 12.71
CA LYS A 360 21.00 -27.69 13.09
C LYS A 360 21.46 -26.44 13.83
N ILE A 361 20.71 -25.97 14.84
CA ILE A 361 21.30 -25.13 15.89
C ILE A 361 21.43 -25.95 17.17
N THR A 362 22.45 -26.80 17.18
CA THR A 362 23.05 -27.32 18.39
C THR A 362 23.83 -26.19 19.07
N ASN A 363 23.37 -25.76 20.25
CA ASN A 363 24.15 -25.12 21.31
C ASN A 363 25.13 -23.98 20.94
N SER A 364 24.64 -22.89 20.34
CA SER A 364 25.35 -21.59 20.44
C SER A 364 24.51 -20.57 21.19
N SER A 365 24.87 -20.30 22.44
CA SER A 365 24.42 -19.10 23.15
C SER A 365 25.06 -17.87 22.48
N ASN A 366 24.21 -16.97 21.99
CA ASN A 366 24.52 -15.71 21.29
C ASN A 366 24.77 -15.78 19.78
N ALA A 367 23.70 -15.66 18.99
CA ALA A 367 23.74 -14.97 17.69
C ALA A 367 22.35 -14.43 17.30
N SER A 368 22.28 -13.10 17.13
CA SER A 368 21.36 -12.32 16.29
C SER A 368 19.88 -12.73 16.16
N GLY A 369 19.03 -12.12 16.99
CA GLY A 369 18.07 -11.15 16.47
C GLY A 369 16.99 -11.60 15.49
N GLN A 370 16.38 -12.77 15.64
CA GLN A 370 15.02 -12.99 15.10
C GLN A 370 14.00 -12.34 16.04
N ILE A 371 13.73 -11.05 15.81
CA ILE A 371 12.79 -10.26 16.60
C ILE A 371 11.60 -9.93 15.72
N SER A 372 10.53 -10.69 15.87
CA SER A 372 9.23 -10.38 15.26
C SER A 372 8.43 -9.47 16.20
N PRO A 373 8.06 -8.24 15.80
CA PRO A 373 6.83 -7.66 16.28
C PRO A 373 5.70 -8.37 15.53
N THR A 374 5.31 -9.55 16.01
CA THR A 374 4.05 -10.17 15.66
C THR A 374 2.95 -9.20 16.12
N HIS A 375 2.48 -8.34 15.22
CA HIS A 375 1.04 -8.18 15.18
C HIS A 375 0.52 -9.49 14.61
N PRO A 376 -0.28 -10.26 15.36
CA PRO A 376 -0.98 -11.35 14.73
C PRO A 376 -1.73 -10.73 13.55
N ILE A 377 -1.67 -11.39 12.40
CA ILE A 377 -2.82 -11.37 11.52
C ILE A 377 -3.96 -11.82 12.44
N SER A 378 -4.71 -10.88 13.01
CA SER A 378 -5.81 -11.18 13.91
C SER A 378 -6.96 -11.69 13.03
N THR A 379 -6.86 -12.96 12.67
CA THR A 379 -7.96 -13.83 12.27
C THR A 379 -8.89 -14.12 13.44
N SER A 380 -8.48 -13.85 14.69
CA SER A 380 -9.37 -13.91 15.85
C SER A 380 -10.40 -12.78 15.82
N SER A 381 -11.57 -13.12 15.31
CA SER A 381 -12.83 -12.51 15.73
C SER A 381 -12.87 -12.44 17.26
N PHE A 382 -13.20 -11.27 17.79
CA PHE A 382 -13.75 -11.13 19.14
C PHE A 382 -15.06 -11.93 19.18
N SER A 383 -15.00 -13.23 19.46
CA SER A 383 -16.14 -13.97 19.96
C SER A 383 -16.25 -13.63 21.45
N SER A 384 -17.21 -12.78 21.75
CA SER A 384 -17.71 -12.58 23.10
C SER A 384 -18.46 -13.84 23.54
N SER A 385 -17.77 -14.77 24.20
CA SER A 385 -18.43 -15.85 24.93
C SER A 385 -17.59 -16.27 26.14
N SER A 386 -18.07 -15.82 27.30
CA SER A 386 -18.06 -16.46 28.62
C SER A 386 -16.99 -17.49 28.97
N SER A 387 -16.17 -17.11 29.96
CA SER A 387 -15.71 -17.94 31.07
C SER A 387 -15.08 -19.30 30.75
N SER A 388 -13.79 -19.28 30.40
CA SER A 388 -12.83 -20.24 30.95
C SER A 388 -11.42 -19.68 30.82
N SER A 389 -10.68 -19.78 31.91
CA SER A 389 -9.33 -19.27 32.18
C SER A 389 -8.27 -19.74 31.18
N SER A 390 -8.22 -19.12 30.00
CA SER A 390 -7.07 -19.20 29.11
C SER A 390 -6.19 -17.96 29.31
N THR A 391 -5.03 -18.18 29.90
CA THR A 391 -3.91 -17.25 29.96
C THR A 391 -3.53 -16.87 28.53
N SER A 392 -4.08 -15.76 28.03
CA SER A 392 -3.63 -15.17 26.77
C SER A 392 -2.12 -14.96 26.86
N PRO A 393 -1.31 -15.54 25.95
CA PRO A 393 0.13 -15.38 26.00
C PRO A 393 0.43 -13.89 25.91
N ASN A 394 0.91 -13.31 27.01
CA ASN A 394 1.38 -11.93 27.05
C ASN A 394 2.59 -11.85 26.13
N LEU A 395 2.37 -11.41 24.89
CA LEU A 395 3.44 -11.17 23.93
C LEU A 395 4.44 -10.22 24.58
N PRO A 396 5.76 -10.51 24.55
CA PRO A 396 6.75 -9.68 25.18
C PRO A 396 6.72 -8.28 24.55
N THR A 397 6.20 -7.31 25.29
CA THR A 397 6.27 -5.90 24.90
C THR A 397 7.70 -5.43 25.13
N ARG A 398 8.61 -5.74 24.20
CA ARG A 398 9.99 -5.28 24.30
C ARG A 398 10.00 -3.75 24.32
N ARG A 399 10.63 -3.19 25.33
CA ARG A 399 10.83 -1.74 25.47
C ARG A 399 11.63 -1.24 24.27
N MET A 400 11.08 -0.26 23.54
CA MET A 400 11.76 0.39 22.43
C MET A 400 12.99 1.13 22.98
N SER A 401 14.19 0.71 22.59
CA SER A 401 15.42 1.42 22.96
C SER A 401 15.58 2.69 22.12
N THR A 402 16.30 3.68 22.64
CA THR A 402 16.62 4.91 21.89
C THR A 402 17.35 4.60 20.58
N ARG A 403 18.27 3.62 20.62
CA ARG A 403 18.96 3.11 19.42
C ARG A 403 17.96 2.60 18.38
N LEU A 404 17.02 1.73 18.76
CA LEU A 404 16.01 1.18 17.85
C LEU A 404 15.10 2.27 17.28
N MET A 405 14.78 3.30 18.08
CA MET A 405 13.99 4.45 17.63
C MET A 405 14.75 5.26 16.56
N ILE A 406 16.05 5.50 16.74
CA ILE A 406 16.91 6.18 15.76
C ILE A 406 17.03 5.35 14.48
N GLU A 407 17.27 4.04 14.60
CA GLU A 407 17.36 3.15 13.43
C GLU A 407 16.06 3.13 12.63
N ASN A 408 14.89 3.03 13.31
CA ASN A 408 13.59 3.13 12.66
C ASN A 408 13.33 4.51 12.04
N LEU A 409 13.85 5.57 12.64
CA LEU A 409 13.76 6.92 12.08
C LEU A 409 14.55 7.01 10.76
N ILE A 410 15.79 6.49 10.72
CA ILE A 410 16.62 6.44 9.51
C ILE A 410 15.91 5.65 8.40
N LYS A 411 15.41 4.45 8.71
CA LYS A 411 14.66 3.64 7.74
C LYS A 411 13.40 4.34 7.24
N SER A 412 12.70 5.04 8.13
CA SER A 412 11.53 5.85 7.75
C SER A 412 11.94 6.99 6.81
N PHE A 413 13.03 7.70 7.09
CA PHE A 413 13.56 8.74 6.19
C PHE A 413 13.87 8.19 4.81
N LEU A 414 14.56 7.05 4.71
CA LEU A 414 14.84 6.41 3.42
C LEU A 414 13.55 6.07 2.66
N THR A 415 12.59 5.46 3.34
CA THR A 415 11.31 5.04 2.76
C THR A 415 10.50 6.24 2.26
N PHE A 416 10.39 7.30 3.06
CA PHE A 416 9.67 8.50 2.68
C PHE A 416 10.41 9.30 1.60
N LEU A 417 11.75 9.32 1.60
CA LEU A 417 12.53 9.97 0.55
C LEU A 417 12.33 9.28 -0.80
N LEU A 418 12.35 7.94 -0.83
CA LEU A 418 12.01 7.16 -2.04
C LEU A 418 10.57 7.42 -2.50
N SER A 419 9.63 7.58 -1.56
CA SER A 419 8.27 8.00 -1.88
C SER A 419 8.25 9.41 -2.49
N GLY A 420 8.99 10.37 -1.93
CA GLY A 420 9.10 11.73 -2.46
C GLY A 420 9.65 11.74 -3.87
N PHE A 421 10.77 11.04 -4.10
CA PHE A 421 11.35 10.83 -5.42
C PHE A 421 10.33 10.29 -6.43
N ASN A 422 9.57 9.25 -6.05
CA ASN A 422 8.54 8.66 -6.91
C ASN A 422 7.45 9.67 -7.31
N HIS A 423 7.06 10.59 -6.41
CA HIS A 423 6.08 11.63 -6.71
C HIS A 423 6.69 12.78 -7.54
N ASP A 424 7.98 13.08 -7.32
CA ASP A 424 8.69 14.12 -8.05
C ASP A 424 9.06 13.72 -9.50
N VAL A 425 9.03 12.43 -9.83
CA VAL A 425 8.98 12.00 -11.25
C VAL A 425 7.72 12.53 -11.94
N GLY A 426 6.58 12.51 -11.25
CA GLY A 426 5.36 13.16 -11.74
C GLY A 426 5.50 14.69 -11.81
N SER A 427 6.14 15.31 -10.82
CA SER A 427 6.44 16.76 -10.82
C SER A 427 7.28 17.15 -12.03
N PHE A 428 8.33 16.38 -12.32
CA PHE A 428 9.18 16.57 -13.48
C PHE A 428 8.39 16.47 -14.80
N ALA A 429 7.53 15.46 -14.92
CA ALA A 429 6.70 15.28 -16.12
C ALA A 429 5.70 16.44 -16.33
N LEU A 430 5.15 17.00 -15.25
CA LEU A 430 4.31 18.20 -15.31
C LEU A 430 5.10 19.43 -15.73
N ILE A 431 6.34 19.59 -15.27
CA ILE A 431 7.21 20.68 -15.70
C ILE A 431 7.50 20.57 -17.18
N LEU A 432 7.83 19.38 -17.70
CA LEU A 432 8.03 19.16 -19.13
C LEU A 432 6.79 19.53 -19.95
N LYS A 433 5.60 19.20 -19.43
CA LYS A 433 4.31 19.52 -20.08
C LYS A 433 4.02 21.03 -20.06
N ASN A 434 4.15 21.67 -18.89
CA ASN A 434 3.64 23.01 -18.62
C ASN A 434 4.67 24.12 -18.88
N ASN A 435 5.96 23.85 -18.72
CA ASN A 435 7.05 24.82 -18.89
C ASN A 435 7.83 24.53 -20.17
N ARG A 436 7.14 24.31 -21.31
CA ARG A 436 7.82 24.05 -22.58
C ARG A 436 8.91 25.11 -22.81
N PRO A 437 10.17 24.72 -23.08
CA PRO A 437 11.33 25.62 -23.20
C PRO A 437 11.16 26.79 -24.18
N GLN A 438 10.13 26.75 -25.03
CA GLN A 438 9.75 27.80 -25.97
C GLN A 438 9.41 29.14 -25.29
N LEU A 439 9.10 29.16 -23.99
CA LEU A 439 8.75 30.38 -23.23
C LEU A 439 9.93 31.04 -22.48
N GLY A 440 11.17 30.58 -22.68
CA GLY A 440 12.36 31.20 -22.09
C GLY A 440 12.48 31.07 -20.56
N GLN A 441 11.61 30.29 -19.91
CA GLN A 441 11.71 30.03 -18.48
C GLN A 441 12.74 28.94 -18.19
N THR A 442 13.83 29.30 -17.51
CA THR A 442 14.82 28.35 -17.01
C THR A 442 14.18 27.47 -15.92
N THR A 443 14.16 26.16 -16.15
CA THR A 443 13.77 25.17 -15.13
C THR A 443 14.98 24.81 -14.28
N TYR A 444 14.82 24.78 -12.96
CA TYR A 444 15.87 24.42 -12.01
C TYR A 444 15.61 23.06 -11.36
N LEU A 445 16.66 22.42 -10.87
CA LEU A 445 16.57 21.16 -10.12
C LEU A 445 15.62 21.28 -8.90
N THR A 446 15.58 22.43 -8.24
CA THR A 446 14.66 22.70 -7.12
C THR A 446 13.19 22.66 -7.52
N ASP A 447 12.87 22.86 -8.80
CA ASP A 447 11.50 22.78 -9.30
C ASP A 447 11.03 21.33 -9.42
N ILE A 448 11.94 20.39 -9.64
CA ILE A 448 11.60 18.96 -9.65
C ILE A 448 11.17 18.52 -8.25
N PHE A 449 11.92 18.91 -7.20
CA PHE A 449 11.72 18.42 -5.84
C PHE A 449 10.66 19.18 -5.04
N ARG A 450 9.58 19.62 -5.69
CA ARG A 450 8.51 20.42 -5.06
C ARG A 450 7.70 19.63 -4.05
N LEU A 451 7.54 18.31 -4.23
CA LEU A 451 6.74 17.47 -3.33
C LEU A 451 7.59 16.79 -2.25
N THR A 452 8.89 16.57 -2.49
CA THR A 452 9.81 15.96 -1.52
C THR A 452 9.72 16.52 -0.09
N PRO A 453 9.60 17.84 0.16
CA PRO A 453 9.48 18.39 1.52
C PRO A 453 8.33 17.79 2.32
N PHE A 454 7.19 17.48 1.67
CA PHE A 454 6.06 16.82 2.33
C PHE A 454 6.45 15.45 2.88
N PHE A 455 7.24 14.68 2.14
CA PHE A 455 7.62 13.33 2.53
C PHE A 455 8.75 13.34 3.57
N VAL A 456 9.76 14.18 3.39
CA VAL A 456 10.93 14.28 4.30
C VAL A 456 10.52 14.68 5.71
N VAL A 457 9.44 15.45 5.89
CA VAL A 457 8.99 15.83 7.23
C VAL A 457 8.22 14.70 7.95
N GLN A 458 7.63 13.72 7.26
CA GLN A 458 6.79 12.69 7.89
C GLN A 458 7.51 11.82 8.94
N PRO A 459 8.76 11.36 8.73
CA PRO A 459 9.53 10.62 9.74
C PRO A 459 9.69 11.38 11.06
N ILE A 460 9.78 12.71 11.02
CA ILE A 460 9.87 13.55 12.23
C ILE A 460 8.59 13.43 13.05
N GLY A 461 7.43 13.51 12.39
CA GLY A 461 6.13 13.31 13.05
C GLY A 461 5.99 11.93 13.67
N LEU A 462 6.47 10.89 12.97
CA LEU A 462 6.51 9.52 13.49
C LEU A 462 7.42 9.39 14.71
N ALA A 463 8.60 10.01 14.71
CA ALA A 463 9.52 10.01 15.86
C ALA A 463 8.94 10.75 17.07
N VAL A 464 8.35 11.92 16.85
CA VAL A 464 7.66 12.69 17.90
C VAL A 464 6.53 11.86 18.50
N GLU A 465 5.68 11.25 17.66
CA GLU A 465 4.62 10.36 18.12
C GLU A 465 5.16 9.18 18.93
N ALA A 466 6.21 8.51 18.46
CA ALA A 466 6.83 7.38 19.15
C ALA A 466 7.42 7.79 20.51
N PHE A 467 8.05 8.96 20.58
CA PHE A 467 8.58 9.53 21.82
C PHE A 467 7.47 9.79 22.83
N PHE A 468 6.39 10.49 22.43
CA PHE A 468 5.26 10.75 23.32
C PHE A 468 4.57 9.47 23.77
N LYS A 469 4.29 8.53 22.85
CA LYS A 469 3.68 7.23 23.20
C LYS A 469 4.55 6.43 24.18
N THR A 470 5.87 6.43 24.00
CA THR A 470 6.80 5.71 24.87
C THR A 470 6.85 6.31 26.28
N ASN A 471 6.95 7.64 26.37
CA ASN A 471 6.96 8.34 27.67
C ASN A 471 5.60 8.20 28.38
N TYR A 472 4.50 8.35 27.65
CA TYR A 472 3.15 8.19 28.19
C TYR A 472 2.95 6.79 28.77
N ARG A 473 3.30 5.73 28.02
CA ARG A 473 3.22 4.34 28.50
C ARG A 473 4.09 4.12 29.74
N LYS A 474 5.32 4.63 29.75
CA LYS A 474 6.23 4.53 30.91
C LYS A 474 5.63 5.20 32.15
N THR A 475 5.06 6.39 32.00
CA THR A 475 4.37 7.13 33.06
C THR A 475 3.16 6.35 33.55
N LYS A 476 2.29 5.89 32.64
CA LYS A 476 1.09 5.10 32.96
C LYS A 476 1.43 3.83 33.77
N THR A 477 2.47 3.10 33.38
CA THR A 477 2.97 1.93 34.12
C THR A 477 3.57 2.32 35.46
N ARG A 478 4.41 3.37 35.52
CA ARG A 478 5.10 3.80 36.76
C ARG A 478 4.12 4.22 37.84
N PHE A 479 3.12 5.01 37.49
CA PHE A 479 2.12 5.50 38.44
C PHE A 479 1.02 4.49 38.73
N ARG A 480 1.09 3.28 38.14
CA ARG A 480 0.05 2.24 38.24
C ARG A 480 -1.35 2.84 38.12
N VAL A 481 -1.51 3.79 37.17
CA VAL A 481 -2.68 4.67 37.09
C VAL A 481 -3.97 3.86 37.06
N PHE A 482 -3.91 2.62 36.54
CA PHE A 482 -4.98 1.64 36.63
C PHE A 482 -4.41 0.27 37.03
N LYS A 483 -4.61 -0.14 38.29
CA LYS A 483 -4.50 -1.56 38.69
C LYS A 483 -5.78 -2.29 38.24
N GLY A 484 -5.89 -2.61 36.95
CA GLY A 484 -7.05 -3.30 36.38
C GLY A 484 -7.34 -2.92 34.94
N LYS A 485 -8.57 -3.19 34.48
CA LYS A 485 -9.05 -2.79 33.15
C LYS A 485 -9.08 -1.25 33.08
N GLU A 486 -8.44 -0.70 32.06
CA GLU A 486 -8.43 0.75 31.85
C GLU A 486 -9.87 1.28 31.67
N PRO A 487 -10.23 2.41 32.31
CA PRO A 487 -11.56 2.96 32.17
C PRO A 487 -11.79 3.47 30.74
N ASN A 488 -13.01 3.28 30.23
CA ASN A 488 -13.36 3.61 28.85
C ASN A 488 -13.09 5.08 28.49
N TRP A 489 -13.27 6.01 29.44
CA TRP A 489 -13.00 7.43 29.22
C TRP A 489 -11.51 7.71 28.98
N SER A 490 -10.59 7.02 29.66
CA SER A 490 -9.14 7.17 29.45
C SER A 490 -8.77 6.70 28.05
N VAL A 491 -9.27 5.52 27.66
CA VAL A 491 -9.06 4.96 26.32
C VAL A 491 -9.62 5.90 25.24
N PHE A 492 -10.79 6.50 25.48
CA PHE A 492 -11.38 7.49 24.58
C PHE A 492 -10.52 8.75 24.45
N VAL A 493 -10.08 9.34 25.56
CA VAL A 493 -9.23 10.55 25.56
C VAL A 493 -7.89 10.27 24.87
N GLU A 494 -7.25 9.13 25.15
CA GLU A 494 -6.03 8.69 24.47
C GLU A 494 -6.23 8.58 22.95
N ARG A 495 -7.37 8.02 22.53
CA ARG A 495 -7.72 7.93 21.12
C ARG A 495 -7.94 9.29 20.49
N LEU A 496 -8.71 10.15 21.16
CA LEU A 496 -9.02 11.49 20.70
C LEU A 496 -7.73 12.33 20.52
N ILE A 497 -6.82 12.31 21.49
CA ILE A 497 -5.54 13.02 21.41
C ILE A 497 -4.71 12.51 20.23
N GLY A 498 -4.58 11.18 20.08
CA GLY A 498 -3.85 10.60 18.95
C GLY A 498 -4.48 10.95 17.60
N PHE A 499 -5.81 11.01 17.53
CA PHE A 499 -6.55 11.35 16.33
C PHE A 499 -6.36 12.82 15.97
N ILE A 500 -6.48 13.74 16.94
CA ILE A 500 -6.18 15.16 16.78
C ILE A 500 -4.75 15.35 16.31
N TRP A 501 -3.77 14.71 16.96
CA TRP A 501 -2.36 14.75 16.56
C TRP A 501 -2.17 14.37 15.09
N THR A 502 -2.79 13.26 14.66
CA THR A 502 -2.68 12.75 13.29
C THR A 502 -3.16 13.81 12.29
N TRP A 503 -4.36 14.37 12.49
CA TRP A 503 -4.94 15.34 11.56
C TRP A 503 -4.26 16.70 11.61
N THR A 504 -3.85 17.16 12.79
CA THR A 504 -3.08 18.40 12.93
C THR A 504 -1.75 18.30 12.20
N TRP A 505 -1.02 17.20 12.36
CA TRP A 505 0.25 16.98 11.68
C TRP A 505 0.08 16.89 10.16
N LEU A 506 -0.89 16.09 9.69
CA LEU A 506 -1.16 15.96 8.26
C LEU A 506 -1.65 17.28 7.65
N GLY A 507 -2.53 18.00 8.33
CA GLY A 507 -3.02 19.31 7.88
C GLY A 507 -1.91 20.36 7.82
N TRP A 508 -1.00 20.37 8.80
CA TRP A 508 0.16 21.28 8.78
C TRP A 508 1.13 20.94 7.65
N THR A 509 1.45 19.66 7.45
CA THR A 509 2.38 19.22 6.41
C THR A 509 1.77 19.26 5.00
N ALA A 510 0.44 19.15 4.87
CA ALA A 510 -0.27 19.13 3.59
C ALA A 510 0.05 20.34 2.70
N ARG A 511 0.38 21.50 3.29
CA ARG A 511 0.78 22.71 2.54
C ARG A 511 1.88 22.41 1.52
N PHE A 512 2.90 21.62 1.89
CA PHE A 512 4.04 21.35 1.03
C PHE A 512 3.63 20.58 -0.22
N PHE A 513 2.69 19.64 -0.06
CA PHE A 513 2.17 18.85 -1.16
C PHE A 513 1.19 19.67 -2.01
N VAL A 514 0.24 20.35 -1.37
CA VAL A 514 -0.84 21.09 -2.03
C VAL A 514 -0.30 22.28 -2.82
N GLU A 515 0.55 23.08 -2.20
CA GLU A 515 1.20 24.22 -2.86
C GLU A 515 2.09 23.75 -4.01
N GLY A 516 2.88 22.69 -3.80
CA GLY A 516 3.70 22.08 -4.85
C GLY A 516 2.86 21.63 -6.06
N MET A 517 1.78 20.87 -5.83
CA MET A 517 0.90 20.40 -6.90
C MET A 517 0.26 21.55 -7.69
N VAL A 518 -0.15 22.63 -7.02
CA VAL A 518 -0.72 23.82 -7.65
C VAL A 518 0.33 24.59 -8.45
N GLN A 519 1.52 24.80 -7.90
CA GLN A 519 2.63 25.47 -8.59
C GLN A 519 3.09 24.70 -9.84
N LEU A 520 3.06 23.38 -9.79
CA LEU A 520 3.31 22.50 -10.95
C LEU A 520 2.20 22.56 -12.01
N GLY A 521 1.07 23.21 -11.71
CA GLY A 521 -0.05 23.37 -12.62
C GLY A 521 -0.96 22.14 -12.68
N SER A 522 -0.91 21.23 -11.70
CA SER A 522 -1.68 19.96 -11.71
C SER A 522 -3.20 20.14 -11.81
N TYR A 523 -3.70 21.35 -11.51
CA TYR A 523 -5.11 21.70 -11.47
C TYR A 523 -5.46 22.89 -12.38
N ARG A 524 -4.53 23.36 -13.23
CA ARG A 524 -4.82 24.42 -14.19
C ARG A 524 -5.93 23.98 -15.12
N ARG A 525 -6.75 24.92 -15.59
CA ARG A 525 -7.88 24.63 -16.49
C ARG A 525 -7.60 25.01 -17.94
N ASP A 526 -6.39 25.43 -18.25
CA ASP A 526 -6.06 25.95 -19.57
C ASP A 526 -6.18 24.85 -20.65
N GLY A 527 -6.58 25.25 -21.85
CA GLY A 527 -6.84 24.39 -23.01
C GLY A 527 -8.26 23.80 -23.04
N ASP A 528 -8.68 23.27 -24.20
CA ASP A 528 -9.99 22.66 -24.48
C ASP A 528 -10.30 21.39 -23.65
N ARG A 529 -10.29 21.52 -22.32
CA ARG A 529 -10.59 20.42 -21.41
C ARG A 529 -12.06 20.08 -21.48
N GLU A 530 -12.33 18.78 -21.47
CA GLU A 530 -13.69 18.27 -21.39
C GLU A 530 -14.34 18.77 -20.10
N LEU A 531 -15.53 19.35 -20.24
CA LEU A 531 -16.37 19.64 -19.11
C LEU A 531 -17.00 18.33 -18.63
N TYR A 532 -16.93 18.08 -17.34
CA TYR A 532 -17.52 16.89 -16.75
C TYR A 532 -18.85 17.25 -16.10
N TRP A 533 -19.83 16.37 -16.26
CA TRP A 533 -21.08 16.51 -15.54
C TRP A 533 -20.83 16.47 -14.03
N SER A 534 -21.48 17.38 -13.29
CA SER A 534 -21.38 17.48 -11.85
C SER A 534 -22.75 17.69 -11.18
N LEU A 535 -23.06 16.81 -10.23
CA LEU A 535 -24.28 16.89 -9.45
C LEU A 535 -24.22 18.10 -8.51
N PHE A 536 -23.15 18.21 -7.71
CA PHE A 536 -23.03 19.29 -6.75
C PHE A 536 -22.76 20.65 -7.41
N GLY A 537 -22.04 20.66 -8.53
CA GLY A 537 -21.89 21.84 -9.38
C GLY A 537 -23.24 22.39 -9.81
N GLY A 538 -24.13 21.51 -10.29
CA GLY A 538 -25.49 21.85 -10.69
C GLY A 538 -26.37 22.29 -9.52
N LEU A 539 -26.42 21.49 -8.44
CA LEU A 539 -27.33 21.73 -7.32
C LEU A 539 -26.97 22.97 -6.48
N ILE A 540 -25.69 23.24 -6.25
CA ILE A 540 -25.26 24.34 -5.37
C ILE A 540 -24.96 25.61 -6.18
N TRP A 541 -24.38 25.48 -7.37
CA TRP A 541 -23.89 26.63 -8.17
C TRP A 541 -24.57 26.78 -9.53
N GLY A 542 -25.56 25.95 -9.90
CA GLY A 542 -26.20 25.99 -11.21
C GLY A 542 -25.30 25.57 -12.38
N LYS A 543 -24.14 24.97 -12.12
CA LYS A 543 -23.15 24.56 -13.12
C LYS A 543 -23.12 23.04 -13.28
N TRP A 544 -23.98 22.52 -14.14
CA TRP A 544 -24.08 21.07 -14.42
C TRP A 544 -22.86 20.48 -15.11
N TYR A 545 -22.01 21.31 -15.70
CA TYR A 545 -20.80 20.92 -16.42
C TYR A 545 -19.64 21.80 -15.94
N ILE A 546 -18.61 21.19 -15.33
CA ILE A 546 -17.50 21.89 -14.68
C ILE A 546 -16.14 21.26 -14.96
#